data_AF-A0A150QPJ7-F1
#
_entry.id   AF-A0A150QPJ7-F1
#
_cell.length_a   1.000
_cell.length_b   1.000
_cell.length_c   1.000
_cell.angle_alpha   90.00
_cell.angle_beta   90.00
_cell.angle_gamma   90.00
#
_symmetry.space_group_name_H-M   'P 1'
#
loop_
_entity.id
_entity.type
_entity.pdbx_description
1 polymer ?
#
loop_
_entity_poly.entity_id
_entity_poly.type
_entity_poly.pdbx_seq_one_letter_code
_entity_poly.pdbx_strand_id
1 'polypeptide(L)'
;MVFRQPALHRASGSVGYGPFPIRAARLLFSLLLLLGAIIVSIIALSKDHLACTPGARCVLTRATPSRTTGFPMSALRDARVDITRGSKGGSQGAVVLVLDGGHQLSLQKVSPERAAEVAAIVRAGIAGEQRIDVTLRGPWWIFPLAIGMLAMGLTMAYSSTKGLGRFHLEITRGGAALRARRFVLTIPVSSHEVSLEGVADVRVEGGTLGEMWLGKGEAPSPAGRIVLVDRSGAARPLTEAAFPGQAVHLRAAAELRELLGIERERHGVEEQLASLPLTRTPIGTRIAVAWAGMTVGALAGLGIFGLAGVALGLLSTSDPIETWSLAVGGGGGAIAGVALALYLTRSRPPR
;
A
#
# COMPACT_ATOMS: atom_id res chain seq x y z
N MET A 1 57.91 39.32 -6.41
CA MET A 1 57.48 38.21 -5.53
C MET A 1 56.36 37.46 -6.24
N VAL A 2 56.60 36.21 -6.61
CA VAL A 2 55.58 35.37 -7.26
C VAL A 2 54.63 34.91 -6.16
N PHE A 3 53.38 35.39 -6.18
CA PHE A 3 52.30 34.89 -5.33
C PHE A 3 52.07 33.43 -5.70
N ARG A 4 52.69 32.49 -4.96
CA ARG A 4 52.31 31.08 -4.99
C ARG A 4 50.90 31.04 -4.42
N GLN A 5 49.90 30.87 -5.28
CA GLN A 5 48.56 30.48 -4.83
C GLN A 5 48.74 29.25 -3.93
N PRO A 6 48.26 29.28 -2.67
CA PRO A 6 48.26 28.09 -1.84
C PRO A 6 47.54 27.01 -2.62
N ALA A 7 48.14 25.81 -2.69
CA ALA A 7 47.55 24.66 -3.35
C ALA A 7 46.20 24.39 -2.68
N LEU A 8 45.11 24.87 -3.27
CA LEU A 8 43.76 24.52 -2.90
C LEU A 8 43.72 22.99 -2.94
N HIS A 9 43.55 22.37 -1.77
CA HIS A 9 43.29 20.95 -1.69
C HIS A 9 42.09 20.67 -2.59
N ARG A 10 42.32 19.98 -3.72
CA ARG A 10 41.25 19.60 -4.61
C ARG A 10 40.43 18.56 -3.87
N ALA A 11 39.28 18.99 -3.36
CA ALA A 11 38.33 18.10 -2.72
C ALA A 11 38.02 16.95 -3.68
N SER A 12 38.07 15.72 -3.17
CA SER A 12 37.77 14.52 -3.92
C SER A 12 37.11 13.52 -2.99
N GLY A 13 36.18 12.73 -3.54
CA GLY A 13 35.42 11.76 -2.76
C GLY A 13 33.93 11.83 -3.04
N SER A 14 33.17 11.08 -2.24
CA SER A 14 31.74 10.96 -2.40
C SER A 14 31.04 10.74 -1.06
N VAL A 15 29.83 11.29 -0.91
CA VAL A 15 28.94 11.08 0.23
C VAL A 15 27.72 10.31 -0.21
N GLY A 16 27.42 9.19 0.44
CA GLY A 16 26.17 8.46 0.26
C GLY A 16 25.23 8.72 1.44
N TYR A 17 23.99 9.12 1.18
CA TYR A 17 23.01 9.29 2.26
C TYR A 17 21.63 8.74 1.94
N GLY A 18 20.93 8.31 2.99
CA GLY A 18 19.75 7.44 2.92
C GLY A 18 20.07 5.99 3.32
N PRO A 19 19.08 5.07 3.31
CA PRO A 19 17.69 5.29 2.93
C PRO A 19 16.96 6.22 3.91
N PHE A 20 16.00 6.98 3.40
CA PHE A 20 15.23 7.90 4.24
C PHE A 20 14.17 7.15 5.06
N PRO A 21 13.72 7.73 6.19
CA PRO A 21 12.61 7.18 6.95
C PRO A 21 11.38 7.00 6.06
N ILE A 22 10.95 5.75 5.91
CA ILE A 22 9.63 5.41 5.37
C ILE A 22 8.64 5.16 6.51
N ARG A 23 7.42 5.68 6.39
CA ARG A 23 6.30 5.37 7.28
C ARG A 23 5.71 4.01 6.88
N ALA A 24 6.37 2.92 7.29
CA ALA A 24 6.02 1.55 6.89
C ALA A 24 4.54 1.20 7.13
N ALA A 25 3.94 1.71 8.23
CA ALA A 25 2.53 1.51 8.51
C ALA A 25 1.61 2.13 7.45
N ARG A 26 1.94 3.33 6.93
CA ARG A 26 1.17 3.95 5.84
C ARG A 26 1.37 3.25 4.51
N LEU A 27 2.58 2.78 4.23
CA LEU A 27 2.84 1.97 3.04
C LEU A 27 2.02 0.67 3.09
N LEU A 28 1.99 -0.02 4.24
CA LEU A 28 1.17 -1.21 4.44
C LEU A 28 -0.33 -0.91 4.28
N PHE A 29 -0.81 0.15 4.92
CA PHE A 29 -2.22 0.54 4.81
C PHE A 29 -2.61 0.92 3.37
N SER A 30 -1.73 1.62 2.66
CA SER A 30 -1.88 1.89 1.23
C SER A 30 -1.99 0.61 0.40
N LEU A 31 -1.11 -0.37 0.63
CA LEU A 31 -1.17 -1.67 -0.06
C LEU A 31 -2.49 -2.41 0.25
N LEU A 32 -2.95 -2.39 1.50
CA LEU A 32 -4.24 -2.98 1.89
C LEU A 32 -5.42 -2.29 1.21
N LEU A 33 -5.41 -0.96 1.08
CA LEU A 33 -6.43 -0.21 0.34
C LEU A 33 -6.42 -0.57 -1.15
N LEU A 34 -5.25 -0.67 -1.77
CA LEU A 34 -5.12 -1.08 -3.17
C LEU A 34 -5.64 -2.51 -3.39
N LEU A 35 -5.27 -3.44 -2.51
CA LEU A 35 -5.76 -4.82 -2.57
C LEU A 35 -7.27 -4.88 -2.35
N GLY A 36 -7.78 -4.13 -1.36
CA GLY A 36 -9.21 -4.00 -1.11
C GLY A 36 -9.95 -3.44 -2.32
N ALA A 37 -9.41 -2.40 -2.97
CA ALA A 37 -9.99 -1.84 -4.19
C ALA A 37 -10.08 -2.88 -5.32
N ILE A 38 -9.06 -3.73 -5.49
CA ILE A 38 -9.08 -4.83 -6.46
C ILE A 38 -10.19 -5.83 -6.13
N ILE A 39 -10.25 -6.32 -4.89
CA ILE A 39 -11.27 -7.29 -4.44
C ILE A 39 -12.68 -6.72 -4.65
N VAL A 40 -12.89 -5.49 -4.21
CA VAL A 40 -14.17 -4.79 -4.31
C VAL A 40 -14.56 -4.55 -5.78
N SER A 41 -13.59 -4.23 -6.65
CA SER A 41 -13.81 -4.11 -8.10
C SER A 41 -14.21 -5.44 -8.74
N ILE A 42 -13.58 -6.55 -8.34
CA ILE A 42 -13.95 -7.89 -8.81
C ILE A 42 -15.40 -8.22 -8.42
N ILE A 43 -15.79 -7.91 -7.19
CA ILE A 43 -17.18 -8.09 -6.72
C ILE A 43 -18.13 -7.21 -7.53
N ALA A 44 -17.79 -5.94 -7.75
CA ALA A 44 -18.64 -5.01 -8.50
C ALA A 44 -18.78 -5.39 -9.99
N LEU A 45 -17.73 -5.94 -10.59
CA LEU A 45 -17.70 -6.40 -12.00
C LEU A 45 -18.24 -7.82 -12.18
N SER A 46 -18.47 -8.57 -11.10
CA SER A 46 -19.01 -9.92 -11.20
C SER A 46 -20.41 -9.91 -11.81
N LYS A 47 -20.63 -10.87 -12.70
CA LYS A 47 -21.88 -11.06 -13.43
C LYS A 47 -22.18 -12.54 -13.49
N ASP A 48 -23.43 -12.88 -13.22
CA ASP A 48 -23.97 -14.20 -13.52
C ASP A 48 -24.89 -14.07 -14.73
N HIS A 49 -24.67 -14.90 -15.73
CA HIS A 49 -25.48 -14.96 -16.94
C HIS A 49 -26.10 -16.35 -17.07
N LEU A 50 -27.42 -16.40 -17.08
CA LEU A 50 -28.20 -17.61 -17.29
C LEU A 50 -28.89 -17.49 -18.65
N ALA A 51 -28.51 -18.36 -19.58
CA ALA A 51 -29.15 -18.48 -20.88
C ALA A 51 -29.72 -19.90 -21.05
N CYS A 52 -31.03 -20.02 -21.23
CA CYS A 52 -31.71 -21.27 -21.53
C CYS A 52 -32.38 -21.18 -22.89
N THR A 53 -32.08 -22.16 -23.75
CA THR A 53 -32.78 -22.33 -25.04
C THR A 53 -33.89 -23.38 -24.87
N PRO A 54 -35.12 -23.12 -25.34
CA PRO A 54 -36.23 -24.08 -25.24
C PRO A 54 -35.85 -25.45 -25.81
N GLY A 55 -36.24 -26.53 -25.13
CA GLY A 55 -36.01 -27.92 -25.58
C GLY A 55 -34.54 -28.37 -25.63
N ALA A 56 -33.58 -27.55 -25.21
CA ALA A 56 -32.16 -27.85 -25.28
C ALA A 56 -31.47 -27.71 -23.91
N ARG A 57 -30.48 -26.82 -23.80
CA ARG A 57 -29.63 -26.67 -22.63
C ARG A 57 -29.72 -25.26 -22.04
N CYS A 58 -29.64 -25.20 -20.72
CA CYS A 58 -29.31 -24.02 -19.96
C CYS A 58 -27.80 -23.95 -19.75
N VAL A 59 -27.26 -22.74 -19.84
CA VAL A 59 -25.86 -22.44 -19.58
C VAL A 59 -25.82 -21.34 -18.53
N LEU A 60 -25.30 -21.68 -17.36
CA LEU A 60 -24.98 -20.72 -16.31
C LEU A 60 -23.51 -20.36 -16.41
N THR A 61 -23.21 -19.13 -16.78
CA THR A 61 -21.85 -18.57 -16.80
C THR A 61 -21.68 -17.68 -15.58
N ARG A 62 -20.79 -18.06 -14.67
CA ARG A 62 -20.37 -17.23 -13.54
C ARG A 62 -19.08 -16.51 -13.90
N ALA A 63 -19.03 -15.20 -13.71
CA ALA A 63 -17.80 -14.43 -13.98
C ALA A 63 -16.68 -14.75 -12.97
N THR A 64 -17.03 -15.06 -11.71
CA THR A 64 -16.04 -15.24 -10.64
C THR A 64 -16.46 -16.35 -9.66
N PRO A 65 -15.79 -17.51 -9.61
CA PRO A 65 -14.77 -17.99 -10.56
C PRO A 65 -15.36 -18.21 -11.96
N SER A 66 -14.55 -18.03 -13.02
CA SER A 66 -14.97 -18.29 -14.40
C SER A 66 -15.34 -19.76 -14.56
N ARG A 67 -16.62 -20.08 -14.39
CA ARG A 67 -17.14 -21.43 -14.45
C ARG A 67 -18.45 -21.41 -15.22
N THR A 68 -18.49 -22.21 -16.27
CA THR A 68 -19.67 -22.43 -17.07
C THR A 68 -20.25 -23.78 -16.69
N THR A 69 -21.49 -23.79 -16.20
CA THR A 69 -22.21 -25.02 -15.86
C THR A 69 -23.37 -25.17 -16.83
N GLY A 70 -23.34 -26.22 -17.64
CA GLY A 70 -24.44 -26.59 -18.52
C GLY A 70 -25.35 -27.62 -17.85
N PHE A 71 -26.66 -27.48 -18.03
CA PHE A 71 -27.65 -28.48 -17.61
C PHE A 71 -28.83 -28.51 -18.60
N PRO A 72 -29.51 -29.65 -18.78
CA PRO A 72 -30.66 -29.71 -19.69
C PRO A 72 -31.81 -28.86 -19.14
N MET A 73 -32.55 -28.18 -20.02
CA MET A 73 -33.69 -27.33 -19.60
C MET A 73 -34.76 -28.15 -18.87
N SER A 74 -34.95 -29.42 -19.25
CA SER A 74 -35.87 -30.34 -18.60
C SER A 74 -35.52 -30.63 -17.14
N ALA A 75 -34.25 -30.47 -16.75
CA ALA A 75 -33.84 -30.64 -15.37
C ALA A 75 -34.20 -29.43 -14.49
N LEU A 76 -34.56 -28.28 -15.06
CA LEU A 76 -34.91 -27.09 -14.29
C LEU A 76 -36.39 -27.16 -13.87
N ARG A 77 -36.66 -27.48 -12.60
CA ARG A 77 -38.04 -27.59 -12.09
C ARG A 77 -38.63 -26.28 -11.61
N ASP A 78 -37.84 -25.53 -10.85
CA ASP A 78 -38.31 -24.30 -10.20
C ASP A 78 -37.16 -23.33 -9.93
N ALA A 79 -37.50 -22.07 -9.68
CA ALA A 79 -36.61 -21.02 -9.22
C ALA A 79 -37.18 -20.40 -7.94
N ARG A 80 -36.48 -20.56 -6.82
CA ARG A 80 -36.86 -19.98 -5.52
C ARG A 80 -35.97 -18.80 -5.15
N VAL A 81 -36.47 -17.92 -4.30
CA VAL A 81 -35.68 -16.84 -3.73
C VAL A 81 -35.35 -17.21 -2.30
N ASP A 82 -34.07 -17.20 -1.97
CA ASP A 82 -33.59 -17.34 -0.60
C ASP A 82 -33.16 -15.97 -0.07
N ILE A 83 -33.80 -15.52 1.01
CA ILE A 83 -33.52 -14.21 1.60
C ILE A 83 -32.69 -14.42 2.87
N THR A 84 -31.43 -14.03 2.78
CA THR A 84 -30.52 -14.05 3.93
C THR A 84 -30.51 -12.67 4.60
N ARG A 85 -30.76 -12.63 5.91
CA ARG A 85 -30.69 -11.39 6.70
C ARG A 85 -29.31 -11.28 7.33
N GLY A 86 -28.57 -10.23 6.99
CA GLY A 86 -27.26 -9.97 7.56
C GLY A 86 -27.35 -9.45 9.01
N SER A 87 -26.26 -9.60 9.76
CA SER A 87 -26.13 -9.12 11.14
C SER A 87 -26.27 -7.58 11.29
N LYS A 88 -26.16 -6.84 10.18
CA LYS A 88 -26.32 -5.38 10.12
C LYS A 88 -27.71 -4.95 9.60
N GLY A 89 -28.70 -5.83 9.64
CA GLY A 89 -30.09 -5.53 9.29
C GLY A 89 -30.42 -5.51 7.79
N GLY A 90 -29.41 -5.45 6.91
CA GLY A 90 -29.59 -5.57 5.46
C GLY A 90 -30.02 -6.98 5.04
N SER A 91 -30.98 -7.07 4.12
CA SER A 91 -31.41 -8.31 3.47
C SER A 91 -30.75 -8.46 2.10
N GLN A 92 -30.32 -9.68 1.78
CA GLN A 92 -29.81 -10.05 0.46
C GLN A 92 -30.60 -11.25 -0.06
N GLY A 93 -31.11 -11.14 -1.29
CA GLY A 93 -31.81 -12.22 -1.99
C GLY A 93 -30.86 -12.97 -2.92
N ALA A 94 -30.88 -14.30 -2.88
CA ALA A 94 -30.24 -15.15 -3.87
C ALA A 94 -31.31 -15.92 -4.64
N VAL A 95 -31.17 -16.00 -5.97
CA VAL A 95 -32.05 -16.86 -6.77
C VAL A 95 -31.45 -18.25 -6.78
N VAL A 96 -32.19 -19.24 -6.30
CA VAL A 96 -31.77 -20.64 -6.24
C VAL A 96 -32.57 -21.43 -7.27
N LEU A 97 -31.86 -21.94 -8.28
CA LEU A 97 -32.41 -22.84 -9.29
C LEU A 97 -32.48 -24.25 -8.70
N VAL A 98 -33.67 -24.85 -8.71
CA VAL A 98 -33.91 -26.21 -8.23
C VAL A 98 -33.92 -27.14 -9.44
N LEU A 99 -32.93 -28.03 -9.48
CA LEU A 99 -32.75 -29.01 -10.55
C LEU A 99 -33.32 -30.38 -10.16
N ASP A 100 -33.54 -31.22 -11.16
CA ASP A 100 -33.79 -32.65 -11.00
C ASP A 100 -32.73 -33.33 -10.12
N GLY A 101 -33.16 -34.30 -9.32
CA GLY A 101 -32.28 -35.00 -8.37
C GLY A 101 -31.95 -34.19 -7.11
N GLY A 102 -32.63 -33.06 -6.86
CA GLY A 102 -32.46 -32.26 -5.64
C GLY A 102 -31.22 -31.36 -5.65
N HIS A 103 -30.50 -31.29 -6.78
CA HIS A 103 -29.37 -30.37 -6.94
C HIS A 103 -29.86 -28.93 -6.98
N GLN A 104 -29.13 -28.04 -6.30
CA GLN A 104 -29.47 -26.62 -6.23
C GLN A 104 -28.30 -25.77 -6.72
N LEU A 105 -28.59 -24.84 -7.64
CA LEU A 105 -27.63 -23.85 -8.10
C LEU A 105 -28.07 -22.47 -7.65
N SER A 106 -27.32 -21.88 -6.72
CA SER A 106 -27.53 -20.49 -6.31
C SER A 106 -26.85 -19.54 -7.29
N LEU A 107 -27.59 -18.52 -7.72
CA LEU A 107 -27.09 -17.35 -8.45
C LEU A 107 -26.57 -16.29 -7.47
N GLN A 108 -25.84 -15.32 -7.99
CA GLN A 108 -25.31 -14.19 -7.24
C GLN A 108 -26.36 -13.51 -6.35
N LYS A 109 -25.93 -13.14 -5.13
CA LYS A 109 -26.74 -12.37 -4.18
C LYS A 109 -26.99 -10.96 -4.71
N VAL A 110 -28.25 -10.55 -4.78
CA VAL A 110 -28.73 -9.23 -5.19
C VAL A 110 -29.75 -8.68 -4.20
N SER A 111 -30.37 -7.53 -4.49
CA SER A 111 -31.46 -7.03 -3.64
C SER A 111 -32.65 -8.02 -3.66
N PRO A 112 -33.38 -8.16 -2.54
CA PRO A 112 -34.51 -9.09 -2.47
C PRO A 112 -35.55 -8.88 -3.57
N GLU A 113 -35.82 -7.63 -3.93
CA GLU A 113 -36.78 -7.25 -4.96
C GLU A 113 -36.32 -7.72 -6.33
N ARG A 114 -35.03 -7.53 -6.66
CA ARG A 114 -34.47 -7.96 -7.94
C ARG A 114 -34.38 -9.48 -8.03
N ALA A 115 -34.09 -10.16 -6.93
CA ALA A 115 -34.10 -11.62 -6.87
C ALA A 115 -35.52 -12.17 -7.12
N ALA A 116 -36.54 -11.54 -6.52
CA ALA A 116 -37.95 -11.91 -6.73
C ALA A 116 -38.39 -11.71 -8.19
N GLU A 117 -38.04 -10.57 -8.79
CA GLU A 117 -38.32 -10.28 -10.19
C GLU A 117 -37.68 -11.32 -11.13
N VAL A 118 -36.39 -11.62 -10.91
CA VAL A 118 -35.67 -12.60 -11.73
C VAL A 118 -36.22 -14.02 -11.54
N ALA A 119 -36.54 -14.43 -10.31
CA ALA A 119 -37.17 -15.72 -10.08
C ALA A 119 -38.54 -15.82 -10.78
N ALA A 120 -39.33 -14.74 -10.80
CA ALA A 120 -40.60 -14.70 -11.53
C ALA A 120 -40.40 -14.84 -13.05
N ILE A 121 -39.42 -14.15 -13.63
CA ILE A 121 -39.06 -14.28 -15.06
C ILE A 121 -38.67 -15.73 -15.39
N VAL A 122 -37.84 -16.36 -14.55
CA VAL A 122 -37.41 -17.74 -14.75
C VAL A 122 -38.59 -18.71 -14.65
N ARG A 123 -39.47 -18.57 -13.65
CA ARG A 123 -40.68 -19.41 -13.52
C ARG A 123 -41.64 -19.25 -14.71
N ALA A 124 -41.86 -18.02 -15.17
CA ALA A 124 -42.68 -17.77 -16.34
C ALA A 124 -42.07 -18.40 -17.61
N GLY A 125 -40.75 -18.32 -17.77
CA GLY A 125 -40.03 -18.95 -18.88
C GLY A 125 -40.11 -20.48 -18.85
N ILE A 126 -40.06 -21.09 -17.66
CA ILE A 126 -40.28 -22.54 -17.48
C ILE A 126 -41.71 -22.91 -17.86
N ALA A 127 -42.72 -22.19 -17.35
CA ALA A 127 -44.13 -22.50 -17.59
C ALA A 127 -44.56 -22.28 -19.06
N GLY A 128 -43.96 -21.31 -19.75
CA GLY A 128 -44.30 -20.97 -21.13
C GLY A 128 -43.39 -21.57 -22.20
N GLU A 129 -42.43 -22.44 -21.83
CA GLU A 129 -41.39 -22.98 -22.72
C GLU A 129 -40.63 -21.91 -23.52
N GLN A 130 -40.39 -20.74 -22.92
CA GLN A 130 -39.78 -19.60 -23.59
C GLN A 130 -38.27 -19.53 -23.34
N ARG A 131 -37.55 -18.81 -24.21
CA ARG A 131 -36.12 -18.54 -24.03
C ARG A 131 -35.91 -17.69 -22.79
N ILE A 132 -35.05 -18.15 -21.88
CA ILE A 132 -34.67 -17.43 -20.67
C ILE A 132 -33.29 -16.82 -20.91
N ASP A 133 -33.19 -15.51 -20.80
CA ASP A 133 -31.91 -14.79 -20.87
C ASP A 133 -31.88 -13.77 -19.74
N VAL A 134 -31.15 -14.09 -18.67
CA VAL A 134 -31.08 -13.25 -17.49
C VAL A 134 -29.62 -12.99 -17.13
N THR A 135 -29.32 -11.72 -16.91
CA THR A 135 -28.03 -11.28 -16.40
C THR A 135 -28.23 -10.60 -15.05
N LEU A 136 -27.61 -11.18 -14.02
CA LEU A 136 -27.48 -10.56 -12.70
C LEU A 136 -26.12 -9.88 -12.63
N ARG A 137 -26.11 -8.61 -12.22
CA ARG A 137 -24.88 -7.83 -12.02
C ARG A 137 -24.67 -7.59 -10.54
N GLY A 138 -23.40 -7.56 -10.14
CA GLY A 138 -23.01 -7.11 -8.81
C GLY A 138 -23.50 -5.68 -8.50
N PRO A 139 -23.45 -5.27 -7.22
CA PRO A 139 -23.98 -3.99 -6.79
C PRO A 139 -23.14 -2.85 -7.36
N TRP A 140 -23.68 -2.12 -8.34
CA TRP A 140 -22.93 -1.08 -9.06
C TRP A 140 -22.50 0.07 -8.13
N TRP A 141 -23.23 0.33 -7.05
CA TRP A 141 -22.91 1.35 -6.04
C TRP A 141 -21.57 1.10 -5.34
N ILE A 142 -21.02 -0.12 -5.44
CA ILE A 142 -19.73 -0.49 -4.86
C ILE A 142 -18.56 0.06 -5.71
N PHE A 143 -18.76 0.36 -7.00
CA PHE A 143 -17.71 0.95 -7.85
C PHE A 143 -17.12 2.26 -7.32
N PRO A 144 -17.92 3.29 -6.93
CA PRO A 144 -17.35 4.51 -6.38
C PRO A 144 -16.55 4.26 -5.10
N LEU A 145 -16.92 3.27 -4.28
CA LEU A 145 -16.12 2.85 -3.12
C LEU A 145 -14.75 2.30 -3.55
N ALA A 146 -14.71 1.42 -4.56
CA ALA A 146 -13.46 0.89 -5.10
C ALA A 146 -12.55 2.00 -5.67
N ILE A 147 -13.13 2.95 -6.41
CA ILE A 147 -12.40 4.11 -6.96
C ILE A 147 -11.82 4.96 -5.82
N GLY A 148 -12.62 5.24 -4.78
CA GLY A 148 -12.19 5.97 -3.60
C GLY A 148 -11.02 5.28 -2.88
N MET A 149 -11.14 3.96 -2.66
CA MET A 149 -10.07 3.15 -2.06
C MET A 149 -8.79 3.15 -2.91
N LEU A 150 -8.92 3.06 -4.24
CA LEU A 150 -7.80 3.12 -5.17
C LEU A 150 -7.10 4.47 -5.12
N ALA A 151 -7.84 5.58 -5.23
CA ALA A 151 -7.29 6.92 -5.19
C ALA A 151 -6.60 7.23 -3.85
N MET A 152 -7.24 6.84 -2.74
CA MET A 152 -6.66 6.97 -1.40
C MET A 152 -5.39 6.10 -1.25
N GLY A 153 -5.44 4.84 -1.71
CA GLY A 153 -4.30 3.94 -1.71
C GLY A 153 -3.11 4.51 -2.50
N LEU A 154 -3.35 5.03 -3.70
CA LEU A 154 -2.32 5.61 -4.57
C LEU A 154 -1.71 6.89 -3.99
N THR A 155 -2.53 7.81 -3.46
CA THR A 155 -2.02 9.05 -2.84
C THR A 155 -1.18 8.77 -1.59
N MET A 156 -1.56 7.78 -0.78
CA MET A 156 -0.77 7.32 0.35
C MET A 156 0.50 6.56 -0.08
N ALA A 157 0.46 5.77 -1.16
CA ALA A 157 1.64 5.11 -1.73
C ALA A 157 2.67 6.13 -2.20
N TYR A 158 2.21 7.12 -2.97
CA TYR A 158 3.06 8.16 -3.52
C TYR A 158 3.78 8.96 -2.43
N SER A 159 3.06 9.39 -1.39
CA SER A 159 3.68 10.09 -0.25
C SER A 159 4.66 9.20 0.52
N SER A 160 4.30 7.93 0.76
CA SER A 160 5.15 6.98 1.50
C SER A 160 6.41 6.55 0.74
N THR A 161 6.37 6.56 -0.59
CA THR A 161 7.51 6.21 -1.46
C THR A 161 8.48 7.37 -1.69
N LYS A 162 8.17 8.60 -1.27
CA LYS A 162 9.13 9.72 -1.32
C LYS A 162 10.42 9.44 -0.55
N GLY A 163 10.33 8.69 0.54
CA GLY A 163 11.50 8.23 1.30
C GLY A 163 12.24 7.04 0.68
N LEU A 164 11.71 6.45 -0.38
CA LEU A 164 12.39 5.37 -1.09
C LEU A 164 13.56 5.94 -1.89
N GLY A 165 14.75 5.43 -1.60
CA GLY A 165 15.97 5.73 -2.33
C GLY A 165 17.12 6.25 -1.47
N ARG A 166 18.23 6.51 -2.14
CA ARG A 166 19.47 7.04 -1.56
C ARG A 166 20.02 8.10 -2.51
N PHE A 167 20.75 9.05 -1.97
CA PHE A 167 21.52 10.00 -2.75
C PHE A 167 23.00 9.66 -2.67
N HIS A 168 23.69 9.89 -3.78
CA HIS A 168 25.12 9.81 -3.87
C HIS A 168 25.62 11.14 -4.40
N LEU A 169 26.39 11.86 -3.59
CA LEU A 169 27.04 13.10 -3.92
C LEU A 169 28.47 12.79 -4.30
N GLU A 170 28.88 13.09 -5.52
CA GLU A 170 30.21 12.79 -6.04
C GLU A 170 30.90 14.09 -6.45
N ILE A 171 32.10 14.35 -5.94
CA ILE A 171 32.88 15.50 -6.38
C ILE A 171 33.51 15.17 -7.74
N THR A 172 33.21 15.99 -8.73
CA THR A 172 33.59 15.80 -10.13
C THR A 172 34.41 16.98 -10.64
N ARG A 173 34.89 16.88 -11.88
CA ARG A 173 35.71 17.92 -12.55
C ARG A 173 36.91 18.38 -11.71
N GLY A 174 37.59 17.43 -11.06
CA GLY A 174 38.79 17.70 -10.26
C GLY A 174 38.56 18.62 -9.05
N GLY A 175 37.35 18.62 -8.48
CA GLY A 175 37.01 19.43 -7.30
C GLY A 175 36.11 20.64 -7.58
N ALA A 176 35.78 20.90 -8.84
CA ALA A 176 35.04 22.11 -9.24
C ALA A 176 33.51 21.95 -9.22
N ALA A 177 32.98 20.73 -9.19
CA ALA A 177 31.55 20.48 -9.23
C ALA A 177 31.13 19.31 -8.33
N LEU A 178 29.90 19.36 -7.83
CA LEU A 178 29.27 18.29 -7.06
C LEU A 178 28.12 17.70 -7.87
N ARG A 179 28.16 16.39 -8.12
CA ARG A 179 27.10 15.66 -8.80
C ARG A 179 26.26 14.90 -7.78
N ALA A 180 25.00 15.28 -7.66
CA ALA A 180 24.00 14.58 -6.86
C ALA A 180 23.21 13.58 -7.72
N ARG A 181 23.37 12.28 -7.45
CA ARG A 181 22.60 11.20 -8.09
C ARG A 181 21.61 10.61 -7.09
N ARG A 182 20.35 10.46 -7.50
CA ARG A 182 19.34 9.72 -6.74
C ARG A 182 19.20 8.31 -7.28
N PHE A 183 19.25 7.34 -6.38
CA PHE A 183 19.01 5.93 -6.67
C PHE A 183 17.73 5.47 -5.96
N VAL A 184 16.87 4.76 -6.68
CA VAL A 184 15.68 4.09 -6.13
C VAL A 184 15.81 2.62 -6.50
N LEU A 185 15.84 1.73 -5.49
CA LEU A 185 16.06 0.29 -5.71
C LEU A 185 17.27 0.00 -6.62
N THR A 186 18.39 0.68 -6.37
CA THR A 186 19.64 0.62 -7.16
C THR A 186 19.58 1.20 -8.58
N ILE A 187 18.42 1.64 -9.05
CA ILE A 187 18.25 2.27 -10.36
C ILE A 187 18.46 3.79 -10.22
N PRO A 188 19.37 4.40 -11.01
CA PRO A 188 19.53 5.85 -11.03
C PRO A 188 18.29 6.50 -11.66
N VAL A 189 17.59 7.34 -10.91
CA VAL A 189 16.36 8.01 -11.35
C VAL A 189 16.56 9.48 -11.67
N SER A 190 17.56 10.14 -11.08
CA SER A 190 17.88 11.53 -11.38
C SER A 190 19.35 11.81 -11.11
N SER A 191 19.93 12.75 -11.86
CA SER A 191 21.28 13.26 -11.68
C SER A 191 21.28 14.77 -11.88
N HIS A 192 21.83 15.51 -10.93
CA HIS A 192 21.99 16.96 -11.00
C HIS A 192 23.44 17.30 -10.68
N GLU A 193 24.04 18.25 -11.40
CA GLU A 193 25.39 18.75 -11.11
C GLU A 193 25.32 20.22 -10.69
N VAL A 194 26.05 20.59 -9.63
CA VAL A 194 26.08 21.94 -9.06
C VAL A 194 27.52 22.39 -8.95
N SER A 195 27.82 23.64 -9.30
CA SER A 195 29.18 24.19 -9.17
C SER A 195 29.57 24.34 -7.70
N LEU A 196 30.80 23.94 -7.37
CA LEU A 196 31.42 24.15 -6.06
C LEU A 196 32.16 25.50 -5.98
N GLU A 197 32.19 26.26 -7.06
CA GLU A 197 32.82 27.57 -7.09
C GLU A 197 32.17 28.51 -6.06
N GLY A 198 33.01 29.13 -5.24
CA GLY A 198 32.58 30.10 -4.23
C GLY A 198 31.83 29.53 -3.03
N VAL A 199 31.68 28.20 -2.91
CA VAL A 199 31.06 27.57 -1.74
C VAL A 199 31.88 27.86 -0.50
N ALA A 200 31.22 28.37 0.54
CA ALA A 200 31.81 28.70 1.83
C ALA A 200 31.26 27.81 2.95
N ASP A 201 30.02 27.34 2.81
CA ASP A 201 29.35 26.57 3.85
C ASP A 201 28.36 25.56 3.24
N VAL A 202 28.00 24.55 4.02
CA VAL A 202 26.97 23.56 3.70
C VAL A 202 25.97 23.55 4.83
N ARG A 203 24.70 23.78 4.48
CA ARG A 203 23.58 23.84 5.43
C ARG A 203 22.50 22.84 5.07
N VAL A 204 21.63 22.57 6.05
CA VAL A 204 20.38 21.84 5.82
C VAL A 204 19.23 22.82 5.99
N GLU A 205 18.49 23.05 4.91
CA GLU A 205 17.20 23.72 5.01
C GLU A 205 16.20 22.72 5.57
N GLY A 206 15.83 22.90 6.83
CA GLY A 206 14.81 22.13 7.51
C GLY A 206 13.41 22.51 7.05
N GLY A 207 12.51 21.55 7.11
CA GLY A 207 11.10 21.77 6.83
C GLY A 207 10.25 20.60 7.30
N THR A 208 9.00 20.61 6.89
CA THR A 208 8.09 19.49 7.10
C THR A 208 7.55 19.03 5.77
N LEU A 209 7.33 17.72 5.63
CA LEU A 209 6.60 17.21 4.48
C LEU A 209 5.11 17.48 4.69
N GLY A 210 4.52 18.23 3.77
CA GLY A 210 3.08 18.30 3.61
C GLY A 210 2.55 16.91 3.27
N GLU A 211 1.97 16.24 4.25
CA GLU A 211 1.41 14.91 4.09
C GLU A 211 -0.11 15.01 4.03
N MET A 212 -0.68 14.58 2.90
CA MET A 212 -2.11 14.28 2.85
C MET A 212 -2.36 13.11 3.80
N TRP A 213 -3.45 13.17 4.57
CA TRP A 213 -3.86 12.12 5.53
C TRP A 213 -3.01 12.02 6.80
N LEU A 214 -2.48 13.14 7.31
CA LEU A 214 -1.98 13.20 8.69
C LEU A 214 -3.10 12.90 9.67
N GLY A 215 -2.88 11.94 10.57
CA GLY A 215 -3.82 11.64 11.63
C GLY A 215 -3.98 12.84 12.57
N LYS A 216 -5.15 12.97 13.21
CA LYS A 216 -5.39 14.02 14.20
C LYS A 216 -4.38 13.87 15.35
N GLY A 217 -3.55 14.88 15.57
CA GLY A 217 -2.48 14.87 16.59
C GLY A 217 -1.16 14.23 16.16
N GLU A 218 -1.04 13.80 14.89
CA GLU A 218 0.23 13.30 14.35
C GLU A 218 1.10 14.47 13.90
N ALA A 219 2.37 14.50 14.33
CA ALA A 219 3.30 15.54 13.90
C ALA A 219 3.70 15.34 12.42
N PRO A 220 3.88 16.43 11.65
CA PRO A 220 4.42 16.36 10.30
C PRO A 220 5.78 15.66 10.30
N SER A 221 6.11 14.92 9.24
CA SER A 221 7.46 14.34 9.13
C SER A 221 8.48 15.47 9.00
N PRO A 222 9.53 15.51 9.84
CA PRO A 222 10.65 16.39 9.61
C PRO A 222 11.32 16.00 8.30
N ALA A 223 11.66 17.01 7.52
CA ALA A 223 12.27 16.87 6.21
C ALA A 223 13.38 17.90 6.05
N GLY A 224 14.22 17.69 5.06
CA GLY A 224 15.24 18.66 4.73
C GLY A 224 15.78 18.49 3.33
N ARG A 225 16.61 19.45 2.94
CA ARG A 225 17.47 19.36 1.76
C ARG A 225 18.83 19.99 2.09
N ILE A 226 19.87 19.45 1.48
CA ILE A 226 21.23 19.99 1.61
C ILE A 226 21.34 21.18 0.66
N VAL A 227 21.93 22.26 1.17
CA VAL A 227 22.11 23.52 0.45
C VAL A 227 23.56 23.97 0.58
N LEU A 228 24.17 24.30 -0.55
CA LEU A 228 25.49 24.91 -0.60
C LEU A 228 25.32 26.42 -0.47
N VAL A 229 26.03 27.04 0.46
CA VAL A 229 25.99 28.49 0.68
C VAL A 229 27.30 29.08 0.20
N ASP A 230 27.21 30.11 -0.62
CA ASP A 230 28.40 30.82 -1.09
C ASP A 230 28.88 31.89 -0.09
N ARG A 231 30.01 32.51 -0.39
CA ARG A 231 30.57 33.61 0.43
C ARG A 231 29.66 34.85 0.51
N SER A 232 28.76 35.04 -0.45
CA SER A 232 27.78 36.13 -0.46
C SER A 232 26.52 35.80 0.36
N GLY A 233 26.41 34.56 0.85
CA GLY A 233 25.24 34.04 1.56
C GLY A 233 24.16 33.48 0.63
N ALA A 234 24.38 33.42 -0.69
CA ALA A 234 23.39 32.85 -1.60
C ALA A 234 23.32 31.32 -1.45
N ALA A 235 22.10 30.83 -1.33
CA ALA A 235 21.76 29.42 -1.14
C ALA A 235 21.54 28.70 -2.49
N ARG A 236 22.27 27.60 -2.71
CA ARG A 236 22.14 26.72 -3.87
C ARG A 236 21.72 25.32 -3.43
N PRO A 237 20.44 24.94 -3.55
CA PRO A 237 19.97 23.64 -3.10
C PRO A 237 20.52 22.51 -4.00
N LEU A 238 20.93 21.39 -3.39
CA LEU A 238 21.36 20.20 -4.15
C LEU A 238 20.17 19.44 -4.76
N THR A 239 18.98 19.63 -4.21
CA THR A 239 17.73 19.04 -4.68
C THR A 239 16.61 20.06 -4.60
N GLU A 240 15.74 20.11 -5.60
CA GLU A 240 14.58 21.01 -5.60
C GLU A 240 13.63 20.70 -4.43
N ALA A 241 13.36 19.42 -4.20
CA ALA A 241 12.46 18.95 -3.15
C ALA A 241 13.20 18.63 -1.84
N ALA A 242 12.48 18.78 -0.73
CA ALA A 242 12.89 18.26 0.58
C ALA A 242 12.54 16.76 0.70
N PHE A 243 13.41 16.00 1.36
CA PHE A 243 13.24 14.56 1.60
C PHE A 243 13.07 14.25 3.09
N PRO A 244 12.39 13.16 3.47
CA PRO A 244 12.15 12.81 4.87
C PRO A 244 13.45 12.61 5.65
N GLY A 245 13.44 12.91 6.96
CA GLY A 245 14.53 12.57 7.88
C GLY A 245 15.62 13.62 7.97
N GLN A 246 15.44 14.57 8.89
CA GLN A 246 16.38 15.69 9.10
C GLN A 246 17.76 15.20 9.55
N ALA A 247 17.83 14.15 10.38
CA ALA A 247 19.11 13.64 10.86
C ALA A 247 19.97 13.06 9.73
N VAL A 248 19.34 12.41 8.74
CA VAL A 248 20.04 11.88 7.57
C VAL A 248 20.70 13.01 6.77
N HIS A 249 20.00 14.13 6.57
CA HIS A 249 20.56 15.30 5.86
C HIS A 249 21.67 15.98 6.66
N LEU A 250 21.51 16.12 7.98
CA LEU A 250 22.54 16.73 8.82
C LEU A 250 23.84 15.90 8.86
N ARG A 251 23.75 14.57 8.92
CA ARG A 251 24.94 13.69 8.81
C ARG A 251 25.63 13.86 7.47
N ALA A 252 24.86 13.84 6.38
CA ALA A 252 25.39 14.00 5.03
C ALA A 252 26.02 15.38 4.81
N ALA A 253 25.43 16.44 5.38
CA ALA A 253 25.97 17.78 5.33
C ALA A 253 27.27 17.89 6.13
N ALA A 254 27.36 17.28 7.32
CA ALA A 254 28.59 17.25 8.11
C ALA A 254 29.72 16.50 7.38
N GLU A 255 29.44 15.33 6.80
CA GLU A 255 30.40 14.58 5.97
C GLU A 255 30.83 15.39 4.73
N LEU A 256 29.90 16.11 4.10
CA LEU A 256 30.22 16.97 2.96
C LEU A 256 31.09 18.17 3.35
N ARG A 257 30.86 18.79 4.53
CA ARG A 257 31.74 19.85 5.06
C ARG A 257 33.15 19.34 5.26
N GLU A 258 33.29 18.16 5.87
CA GLU A 258 34.59 17.52 6.09
C GLU A 258 35.32 17.25 4.77
N LEU A 259 34.63 16.70 3.76
CA LEU A 259 35.21 16.47 2.43
C LEU A 259 35.61 17.76 1.69
N LEU A 260 34.88 18.85 1.92
CA LEU A 260 35.18 20.16 1.34
C LEU A 260 36.22 20.95 2.15
N GLY A 261 36.68 20.44 3.30
CA GLY A 261 37.61 21.12 4.18
C GLY A 261 37.02 22.37 4.84
N ILE A 262 35.69 22.42 5.03
CA ILE A 262 34.99 23.53 5.67
C ILE A 262 35.06 23.35 7.19
N GLU A 263 35.58 24.35 7.89
CA GLU A 263 35.69 24.32 9.36
C GLU A 263 34.32 24.24 10.04
N ARG A 264 34.29 23.64 11.23
CA ARG A 264 33.07 23.53 12.04
C ARG A 264 32.72 24.88 12.63
N GLU A 265 31.48 25.31 12.44
CA GLU A 265 30.96 26.53 13.05
C GLU A 265 30.19 26.24 14.35
N ARG A 266 30.21 27.22 15.27
CA ARG A 266 29.31 27.21 16.44
C ARG A 266 27.86 27.29 15.96
N HIS A 267 27.00 26.45 16.52
CA HIS A 267 25.59 26.28 16.10
C HIS A 267 25.42 25.78 14.65
N GLY A 268 26.47 25.20 14.08
CA GLY A 268 26.47 24.58 12.75
C GLY A 268 25.73 23.25 12.68
N VAL A 269 25.91 22.56 11.56
CA VAL A 269 25.25 21.30 11.22
C VAL A 269 25.49 20.21 12.29
N GLU A 270 26.71 20.16 12.83
CA GLU A 270 27.16 19.15 13.79
C GLU A 270 26.48 19.31 15.16
N GLU A 271 26.31 20.55 15.63
CA GLU A 271 25.62 20.85 16.89
C GLU A 271 24.10 20.64 16.75
N GLN A 272 23.54 20.99 15.59
CA GLN A 272 22.15 20.66 15.25
C GLN A 272 21.93 19.14 15.23
N LEU A 273 22.86 18.37 14.66
CA LEU A 273 22.78 16.91 14.68
C LEU A 273 22.86 16.33 16.10
N ALA A 274 23.75 16.86 16.94
CA ALA A 274 23.93 16.42 18.32
C ALA A 274 22.74 16.74 19.23
N SER A 275 22.00 17.82 18.93
CA SER A 275 20.83 18.24 19.69
C SER A 275 19.53 17.50 19.34
N LEU A 276 19.52 16.67 18.28
CA LEU A 276 18.32 15.95 17.88
C LEU A 276 17.88 14.92 18.93
N PRO A 277 16.61 14.96 19.39
CA PRO A 277 16.12 14.04 20.39
C PRO A 277 16.02 12.61 19.84
N LEU A 278 16.32 11.62 20.70
CA LEU A 278 16.07 10.22 20.41
C LEU A 278 14.58 10.01 20.11
N THR A 279 14.27 9.32 19.02
CA THR A 279 12.88 8.99 18.69
C THR A 279 12.41 7.88 19.63
N ARG A 280 11.50 8.22 20.55
CA ARG A 280 10.85 7.29 21.47
C ARG A 280 9.36 7.22 21.15
N THR A 281 8.81 6.01 21.11
CA THR A 281 7.35 5.83 21.07
C THR A 281 6.82 5.78 22.50
N PRO A 282 5.75 6.53 22.83
CA PRO A 282 5.10 6.45 24.13
C PRO A 282 4.62 5.02 24.42
N ILE A 283 4.71 4.57 25.67
CA ILE A 283 4.34 3.19 26.07
C ILE A 283 2.90 2.86 25.66
N GLY A 284 1.95 3.78 25.86
CA GLY A 284 0.56 3.60 25.45
C GLY A 284 0.41 3.35 23.94
N THR A 285 1.17 4.06 23.11
CA THR A 285 1.21 3.83 21.66
C THR A 285 1.82 2.47 21.32
N ARG A 286 2.84 2.02 22.05
CA ARG A 286 3.44 0.69 21.84
C ARG A 286 2.43 -0.43 22.09
N ILE A 287 1.64 -0.32 23.16
CA ILE A 287 0.58 -1.27 23.48
C ILE A 287 -0.50 -1.26 22.39
N ALA A 288 -0.96 -0.06 21.98
CA ALA A 288 -1.96 0.06 20.92
C ALA A 288 -1.49 -0.54 19.59
N VAL A 289 -0.23 -0.27 19.19
CA VAL A 289 0.36 -0.81 17.97
C VAL A 289 0.60 -2.32 18.09
N ALA A 290 0.96 -2.84 19.26
CA ALA A 290 1.07 -4.28 19.50
C ALA A 290 -0.29 -4.98 19.39
N TRP A 291 -1.36 -4.39 19.93
CA TRP A 291 -2.72 -4.90 19.81
C TRP A 291 -3.21 -4.89 18.35
N ALA A 292 -2.98 -3.80 17.62
CA ALA A 292 -3.27 -3.72 16.20
C ALA A 292 -2.43 -4.72 15.38
N GLY A 293 -1.15 -4.88 15.72
CA GLY A 293 -0.27 -5.87 15.13
C GLY A 293 -0.77 -7.29 15.34
N MET A 294 -1.25 -7.61 16.54
CA MET A 294 -1.84 -8.90 16.89
C MET A 294 -3.07 -9.22 16.03
N THR A 295 -4.02 -8.29 15.93
CA THR A 295 -5.28 -8.52 15.19
C THR A 295 -5.05 -8.62 13.68
N VAL A 296 -4.28 -7.69 13.11
CA VAL A 296 -3.93 -7.71 11.68
C VAL A 296 -3.06 -8.94 11.36
N GLY A 297 -2.11 -9.25 12.23
CA GLY A 297 -1.26 -10.43 12.12
C GLY A 297 -2.08 -11.72 12.10
N ALA A 298 -3.05 -11.86 13.01
CA ALA A 298 -3.92 -13.04 13.06
C ALA A 298 -4.74 -13.22 11.77
N LEU A 299 -5.33 -12.14 11.27
CA LEU A 299 -6.10 -12.17 10.02
C LEU A 299 -5.22 -12.49 8.81
N ALA A 300 -4.04 -11.87 8.71
CA ALA A 300 -3.09 -12.13 7.64
C ALA A 300 -2.57 -13.57 7.68
N GLY A 301 -2.25 -14.08 8.87
CA GLY A 301 -1.82 -15.46 9.08
C GLY A 301 -2.90 -16.46 8.66
N LEU A 302 -4.16 -16.21 8.98
CA LEU A 302 -5.29 -17.01 8.51
C LEU A 302 -5.43 -16.98 6.99
N GLY A 303 -5.33 -15.79 6.39
CA GLY A 303 -5.40 -15.64 4.93
C GLY A 303 -4.29 -16.40 4.21
N ILE A 304 -3.03 -16.25 4.66
CA ILE A 304 -1.87 -16.94 4.08
C ILE A 304 -2.00 -18.46 4.27
N PHE A 305 -2.38 -18.90 5.47
CA PHE A 305 -2.58 -20.33 5.77
C PHE A 305 -3.68 -20.93 4.88
N GLY A 306 -4.83 -20.26 4.77
CA GLY A 306 -5.93 -20.71 3.91
C GLY A 306 -5.54 -20.76 2.43
N LEU A 307 -4.86 -19.72 1.92
CA LEU A 307 -4.38 -19.70 0.54
C LEU A 307 -3.36 -20.82 0.28
N ALA A 308 -2.42 -21.05 1.19
CA ALA A 308 -1.44 -22.11 1.07
C ALA A 308 -2.10 -23.50 1.13
N GLY A 309 -3.04 -23.72 2.04
CA GLY A 309 -3.76 -24.98 2.15
C GLY A 309 -4.61 -25.28 0.92
N VAL A 310 -5.28 -24.29 0.33
CA VAL A 310 -6.01 -24.44 -0.94
C VAL A 310 -5.04 -24.73 -2.09
N ALA A 311 -3.93 -24.00 -2.18
CA ALA A 311 -2.93 -24.19 -3.23
C ALA A 311 -2.27 -25.58 -3.18
N LEU A 312 -2.09 -26.14 -1.98
CA LEU A 312 -1.54 -27.48 -1.75
C LEU A 312 -2.61 -28.59 -1.83
N GLY A 313 -3.88 -28.25 -2.06
CA GLY A 313 -4.99 -29.22 -2.09
C GLY A 313 -5.34 -29.83 -0.72
N LEU A 314 -4.83 -29.24 0.37
CA LEU A 314 -5.08 -29.68 1.75
C LEU A 314 -6.40 -29.13 2.31
N LEU A 315 -6.95 -28.07 1.70
CA LEU A 315 -8.21 -27.44 2.11
C LEU A 315 -9.15 -27.31 0.92
N SER A 316 -10.40 -27.75 1.08
CA SER A 316 -11.49 -27.39 0.18
C SER A 316 -12.19 -26.12 0.66
N THR A 317 -12.63 -25.28 -0.26
CA THR A 317 -13.40 -24.06 0.06
C THR A 317 -14.79 -24.36 0.63
N SER A 318 -15.23 -25.61 0.58
CA SER A 318 -16.49 -26.10 1.15
C SER A 318 -16.40 -26.49 2.62
N ASP A 319 -15.20 -26.71 3.15
CA ASP A 319 -15.04 -27.35 4.44
C ASP A 319 -15.14 -26.32 5.57
N PRO A 320 -15.78 -26.67 6.70
CA PRO A 320 -15.85 -25.79 7.85
C PRO A 320 -14.44 -25.51 8.37
N ILE A 321 -14.18 -24.26 8.78
CA ILE A 321 -12.88 -23.86 9.32
C ILE A 321 -12.63 -24.62 10.64
N GLU A 322 -11.71 -25.58 10.61
CA GLU A 322 -11.35 -26.40 11.77
C GLU A 322 -10.61 -25.57 12.83
N THR A 323 -10.86 -25.83 14.12
CA THR A 323 -10.34 -25.01 15.23
C THR A 323 -8.81 -24.94 15.27
N TRP A 324 -8.11 -26.00 14.85
CA TRP A 324 -6.64 -26.00 14.81
C TRP A 324 -6.09 -25.09 13.69
N SER A 325 -6.81 -24.93 12.58
CA SER A 325 -6.43 -24.00 11.51
C SER A 325 -6.51 -22.55 11.99
N LEU A 326 -7.51 -22.25 12.84
CA LEU A 326 -7.62 -20.98 13.54
C LEU A 326 -6.44 -20.76 14.50
N ALA A 327 -6.09 -21.78 15.27
CA ALA A 327 -4.99 -21.71 16.24
C ALA A 327 -3.62 -21.53 15.57
N VAL A 328 -3.32 -22.30 14.53
CA VAL A 328 -2.02 -22.27 13.84
C VAL A 328 -1.90 -21.02 12.96
N GLY A 329 -2.86 -20.79 12.06
CA GLY A 329 -2.84 -19.65 11.15
C GLY A 329 -3.02 -18.32 11.89
N GLY A 330 -4.03 -18.25 12.75
CA GLY A 330 -4.32 -17.05 13.54
C GLY A 330 -3.29 -16.79 14.64
N GLY A 331 -2.91 -17.81 15.40
CA GLY A 331 -1.93 -17.68 16.49
C GLY A 331 -0.52 -17.34 15.99
N GLY A 332 -0.03 -18.04 14.96
CA GLY A 332 1.27 -17.74 14.34
C GLY A 332 1.32 -16.34 13.75
N GLY A 333 0.24 -15.94 13.06
CA GLY A 333 0.09 -14.58 12.53
C GLY A 333 0.07 -13.51 13.62
N ALA A 334 -0.65 -13.74 14.72
CA ALA A 334 -0.73 -12.82 15.85
C ALA A 334 0.65 -12.57 16.49
N ILE A 335 1.42 -13.63 16.75
CA ILE A 335 2.77 -13.53 17.33
C ILE A 335 3.70 -12.75 16.40
N ALA A 336 3.70 -13.07 15.11
CA ALA A 336 4.50 -12.35 14.11
C ALA A 336 4.11 -10.86 14.04
N GLY A 337 2.82 -10.56 14.12
CA GLY A 337 2.30 -9.20 14.14
C GLY A 337 2.74 -8.40 15.38
N VAL A 338 2.71 -9.00 16.58
CA VAL A 338 3.23 -8.38 17.81
C VAL A 338 4.74 -8.17 17.74
N ALA A 339 5.50 -9.17 17.27
CA ALA A 339 6.95 -9.06 17.13
C ALA A 339 7.32 -7.91 16.18
N LEU A 340 6.63 -7.81 15.04
CA LEU A 340 6.79 -6.70 14.09
C LEU A 340 6.43 -5.35 14.74
N ALA A 341 5.33 -5.26 15.47
CA ALA A 341 4.91 -4.04 16.17
C ALA A 341 5.96 -3.57 17.20
N LEU A 342 6.51 -4.48 17.99
CA LEU A 342 7.56 -4.17 18.97
C LEU A 342 8.86 -3.73 18.29
N TYR A 343 9.24 -4.40 17.20
CA TYR A 343 10.38 -4.02 16.39
C TYR A 343 10.20 -2.63 15.73
N LEU A 344 8.97 -2.33 15.29
CA LEU A 344 8.63 -1.05 14.68
C LEU A 344 8.64 0.11 15.68
N THR A 345 8.34 -0.16 16.95
CA THR A 345 8.24 0.83 18.02
C THR A 345 9.49 0.96 18.90
N ARG A 346 10.52 0.13 18.71
CA ARG A 346 11.78 0.27 19.48
C ARG A 346 12.38 1.67 19.37
N SER A 347 13.04 2.14 20.44
CA SER A 347 13.80 3.39 20.42
C SER A 347 14.81 3.36 19.28
N ARG A 348 14.88 4.44 18.51
CA ARG A 348 15.74 4.56 17.34
C ARG A 348 16.59 5.83 17.44
N PRO A 349 17.81 5.82 16.90
CA PRO A 349 18.55 7.06 16.71
C PRO A 349 17.69 8.05 15.89
N PRO A 350 17.87 9.37 16.08
CA PRO A 350 17.14 10.37 15.33
C PRO A 350 17.26 10.10 13.82
N ARG A 351 16.13 10.19 13.13
CA ARG A 351 15.96 9.93 11.70
C ARG A 351 15.90 11.22 10.91
#